data_AF-A0A821I1L2-F1
#
_entry.id   AF-A0A821I1L2-F1
#
_cell.length_a   1.000
_cell.length_b   1.000
_cell.length_c   1.000
_cell.angle_alpha   90.00
_cell.angle_beta   90.00
_cell.angle_gamma   90.00
#
_symmetry.space_group_name_H-M   'P 1'
#
loop_
_entity.id
_entity.type
_entity.pdbx_description
1 polymer ?
#
loop_
_entity_poly.entity_id
_entity_poly.type
_entity_poly.pdbx_seq_one_letter_code
_entity_poly.pdbx_strand_id
1 'polypeptide(L)'
;MFLLLLLLLVSKCDGHLFRYQRRQPYAPPPSDRYRVSPKTGVRIALPTPEQLQWQAQEIGVLIHFNIATYINNDGCSGQSVPNISLFNPYLLNTDNWVQTMVDFGAKYAVLVAKHACGFHMAPTDVKFPLSPSGQMIPYNYSINYSPMKGVDVLDNFVKSCEKKQIRTGFYYTVVDNNWLNVENGLVQNRTLQPGQVNITQETYDNIVLQQLREIWSRYGILDEIWFDGGYTSTLKNPITTLLANLQPQAVAFNGYGVSPNPVRWIGTEMGVAPDPNWSTGITNDGGDPNSPI
;
A
#
# COMPACT_ATOMS: atom_id res chain seq x y z
N MET A 1 -7.63 10.84 -18.37
CA MET A 1 -8.15 9.47 -18.55
C MET A 1 -7.91 8.76 -17.23
N PHE A 2 -8.95 8.46 -16.45
CA PHE A 2 -8.80 7.79 -15.16
C PHE A 2 -8.41 6.34 -15.42
N LEU A 3 -7.18 5.94 -15.12
CA LEU A 3 -6.78 4.54 -15.16
C LEU A 3 -7.11 3.93 -13.78
N LEU A 4 -8.31 3.36 -13.69
CA LEU A 4 -8.67 2.48 -12.57
C LEU A 4 -8.04 1.11 -12.89
N LEU A 5 -6.89 0.81 -12.29
CA LEU A 5 -6.28 -0.52 -12.43
C LEU A 5 -7.07 -1.50 -11.55
N LEU A 6 -7.80 -2.40 -12.21
CA LEU A 6 -8.71 -3.35 -11.58
C LEU A 6 -8.00 -4.70 -11.42
N LEU A 7 -7.63 -5.07 -10.19
CA LEU A 7 -7.23 -6.45 -9.87
C LEU A 7 -8.46 -7.23 -9.37
N LEU A 8 -8.90 -8.22 -10.14
CA LEU A 8 -9.93 -9.19 -9.75
C LEU A 8 -9.26 -10.44 -9.16
N LEU A 9 -9.51 -10.73 -7.89
CA LEU A 9 -9.14 -11.98 -7.25
C LEU A 9 -10.40 -12.71 -6.81
N VAL A 10 -11.00 -13.47 -7.74
CA VAL A 10 -12.13 -14.35 -7.40
C VAL A 10 -11.59 -15.68 -6.89
N SER A 11 -11.73 -15.95 -5.60
CA SER A 11 -11.59 -17.31 -5.05
C SER A 11 -12.94 -17.73 -4.48
N LYS A 12 -13.49 -18.82 -5.01
CA LYS A 12 -14.82 -19.32 -4.66
C LYS A 12 -14.75 -20.07 -3.33
N CYS A 13 -15.29 -19.49 -2.25
CA CYS A 13 -15.53 -20.20 -0.99
C CYS A 13 -17.03 -20.26 -0.70
N ASP A 14 -17.55 -21.47 -0.43
CA ASP A 14 -18.97 -21.69 -0.17
C ASP A 14 -19.45 -20.86 1.04
N GLY A 15 -20.58 -20.17 0.82
CA GLY A 15 -21.07 -19.08 1.65
C GLY A 15 -21.50 -19.50 3.05
N HIS A 16 -20.74 -19.05 4.05
CA HIS A 16 -21.28 -18.71 5.35
C HIS A 16 -21.28 -17.19 5.50
N LEU A 17 -22.46 -16.62 5.77
CA LEU A 17 -22.66 -15.19 6.01
C LEU A 17 -21.82 -14.72 7.21
N PHE A 18 -20.67 -14.11 6.95
CA PHE A 18 -19.89 -13.42 7.96
C PHE A 18 -20.59 -12.09 8.31
N ARG A 19 -21.29 -12.06 9.45
CA ARG A 19 -21.76 -10.80 10.06
C ARG A 19 -20.56 -9.93 10.42
N TYR A 20 -20.66 -8.63 10.17
CA TYR A 20 -19.73 -7.61 10.66
C TYR A 20 -19.55 -7.76 12.18
N GLN A 21 -18.43 -8.32 12.61
CA GLN A 21 -18.06 -8.37 14.03
C GLN A 21 -17.39 -7.05 14.40
N ARG A 22 -17.77 -6.49 15.56
CA ARG A 22 -17.08 -5.32 16.14
C ARG A 22 -15.58 -5.62 16.24
N ARG A 23 -14.76 -4.65 15.84
CA ARG A 23 -13.30 -4.58 16.01
C ARG A 23 -12.92 -5.10 17.41
N GLN A 24 -12.38 -6.31 17.50
CA GLN A 24 -11.86 -6.90 18.75
C GLN A 24 -10.36 -6.64 18.84
N PRO A 25 -9.80 -6.49 20.06
CA PRO A 25 -8.35 -6.44 20.25
C PRO A 25 -7.70 -7.74 19.79
N TYR A 26 -6.53 -7.62 19.15
CA TYR A 26 -5.70 -8.71 18.67
C TYR A 26 -5.39 -9.74 19.77
N ALA A 27 -5.75 -11.00 19.53
CA ALA A 27 -5.29 -12.14 20.32
C ALA A 27 -4.10 -12.80 19.61
N PRO A 28 -3.01 -13.15 20.30
CA PRO A 28 -1.86 -13.78 19.65
C PRO A 28 -2.27 -15.14 19.05
N PRO A 29 -1.86 -15.44 17.79
CA PRO A 29 -2.29 -16.65 17.11
C PRO A 29 -1.65 -17.92 17.72
N PRO A 30 -2.31 -19.09 17.64
CA PRO A 30 -1.74 -20.37 18.05
C PRO A 30 -0.43 -20.72 17.33
N SER A 31 0.43 -21.48 18.01
CA SER A 31 1.83 -21.76 17.60
C SER A 31 1.99 -22.64 16.36
N ASP A 32 0.96 -23.38 15.93
CA ASP A 32 1.03 -24.28 14.76
C ASP A 32 -0.07 -23.93 13.75
N ARG A 33 0.27 -23.18 12.69
CA ARG A 33 -0.68 -22.74 11.64
C ARG A 33 -0.77 -23.72 10.47
N TYR A 34 -0.96 -25.00 10.75
CA TYR A 34 -1.17 -26.01 9.71
C TYR A 34 -2.20 -27.06 10.15
N ARG A 35 -2.84 -27.70 9.18
CA ARG A 35 -3.64 -28.93 9.40
C ARG A 35 -2.98 -30.12 8.73
N VAL A 36 -3.13 -31.32 9.27
CA VAL A 36 -2.66 -32.54 8.60
C VAL A 36 -3.79 -33.09 7.74
N SER A 37 -3.52 -33.32 6.46
CA SER A 37 -4.42 -33.99 5.53
C SER A 37 -4.73 -35.40 6.03
N PRO A 38 -6.00 -35.75 6.30
CA PRO A 38 -6.35 -37.09 6.75
C PRO A 38 -6.16 -38.15 5.63
N LYS A 39 -6.01 -37.72 4.37
CA LYS A 39 -5.80 -38.61 3.22
C LYS A 39 -4.32 -38.86 2.92
N THR A 40 -3.49 -37.83 3.03
CA THR A 40 -2.10 -37.87 2.55
C THR A 40 -1.08 -37.72 3.67
N GLY A 41 -1.49 -37.38 4.90
CA GLY A 41 -0.58 -37.08 6.01
C GLY A 41 0.21 -35.77 5.85
N VAL A 42 -0.04 -35.07 4.74
CA VAL A 42 0.64 -33.82 4.37
C VAL A 42 0.15 -32.69 5.27
N ARG A 43 1.08 -31.86 5.76
CA ARG A 43 0.74 -30.66 6.53
C ARG A 43 0.37 -29.53 5.54
N ILE A 44 -0.75 -28.85 5.78
CA ILE A 44 -1.32 -27.83 4.90
C ILE A 44 -1.37 -26.52 5.68
N ALA A 45 -0.71 -25.48 5.17
CA ALA A 45 -0.77 -24.13 5.73
C ALA A 45 -2.21 -23.62 5.92
N LEU A 46 -2.47 -22.93 7.03
CA LEU A 46 -3.74 -22.24 7.29
C LEU A 46 -3.55 -20.72 7.24
N PRO A 47 -4.51 -19.97 6.68
CA PRO A 47 -4.46 -18.51 6.72
C PRO A 47 -4.61 -18.01 8.16
N THR A 48 -4.07 -16.82 8.44
CA THR A 48 -4.42 -16.09 9.67
C THR A 48 -5.89 -15.67 9.65
N PRO A 49 -6.49 -15.35 10.81
CA PRO A 49 -7.83 -14.75 10.86
C PRO A 49 -7.95 -13.51 9.97
N GLU A 50 -6.90 -12.68 9.91
CA GLU A 50 -6.81 -11.47 9.08
C GLU A 50 -6.79 -11.82 7.59
N GLN A 51 -5.95 -12.78 7.17
CA GLN A 51 -5.92 -13.26 5.78
C GLN A 51 -7.25 -13.90 5.37
N LEU A 52 -7.89 -14.68 6.25
CA LEU A 52 -9.19 -15.28 5.98
C LEU A 52 -10.29 -14.22 5.83
N GLN A 53 -10.27 -13.20 6.68
CA GLN A 53 -11.20 -12.08 6.60
C GLN A 53 -11.01 -11.28 5.31
N TRP A 54 -9.76 -11.03 4.91
CA TRP A 54 -9.43 -10.40 3.63
C TRP A 54 -9.91 -11.25 2.45
N GLN A 55 -9.65 -12.56 2.47
CA GLN A 55 -10.08 -13.47 1.41
C GLN A 55 -11.60 -13.49 1.24
N ALA A 56 -12.35 -13.39 2.34
CA ALA A 56 -13.81 -13.31 2.33
C ALA A 56 -14.37 -11.99 1.78
N GLN A 57 -13.53 -10.99 1.51
CA GLN A 57 -13.96 -9.75 0.86
C GLN A 57 -14.15 -9.92 -0.65
N GLU A 58 -13.45 -10.89 -1.26
CA GLU A 58 -13.45 -11.24 -2.70
C GLU A 58 -13.07 -10.10 -3.65
N ILE A 59 -13.84 -9.02 -3.70
CA ILE A 59 -13.68 -7.91 -4.64
C ILE A 59 -13.25 -6.65 -3.90
N GLY A 60 -12.18 -6.03 -4.38
CA GLY A 60 -11.74 -4.70 -3.97
C GLY A 60 -11.36 -3.81 -5.13
N VAL A 61 -11.02 -2.56 -4.82
CA VAL A 61 -10.65 -1.54 -5.80
C VAL A 61 -9.35 -0.86 -5.40
N LEU A 62 -8.39 -0.77 -6.34
CA LEU A 62 -7.21 0.08 -6.20
C LEU A 62 -7.44 1.40 -6.92
N ILE A 63 -7.21 2.51 -6.24
CA ILE A 63 -7.46 3.86 -6.75
C ILE A 63 -6.12 4.54 -7.03
N HIS A 64 -5.72 4.50 -8.30
CA HIS A 64 -4.60 5.29 -8.80
C HIS A 64 -5.04 6.72 -9.09
N PHE A 65 -4.92 7.57 -8.08
CA PHE A 65 -5.08 9.02 -8.20
C PHE A 65 -3.87 9.66 -7.53
N ASN A 66 -3.08 10.45 -8.24
CA ASN A 66 -1.88 11.13 -7.73
C ASN A 66 -1.48 12.26 -8.70
N ILE A 67 -0.33 12.92 -8.55
CA ILE A 67 0.13 13.95 -9.49
C ILE A 67 0.30 13.41 -10.92
N ALA A 68 0.60 12.11 -11.05
CA ALA A 68 0.70 11.42 -12.33
C ALA A 68 -0.61 11.51 -13.15
N THR A 69 -1.77 11.69 -12.51
CA THR A 69 -3.07 11.84 -13.19
C THR A 69 -3.12 13.04 -14.14
N TYR A 70 -2.26 14.04 -13.94
CA TYR A 70 -2.23 15.29 -14.72
C TYR A 70 -1.16 15.32 -15.81
N ILE A 71 -0.42 14.22 -15.98
CA ILE A 71 0.62 14.07 -16.99
C ILE A 71 0.40 12.76 -17.75
N ASN A 72 1.09 12.60 -18.88
CA ASN A 72 1.04 11.38 -19.68
C ASN A 72 2.26 10.49 -19.43
N ASN A 73 2.52 10.19 -18.16
CA ASN A 73 3.63 9.32 -17.74
C ASN A 73 3.24 8.60 -16.45
N ASP A 74 3.35 7.28 -16.47
CA ASP A 74 3.13 6.46 -15.29
C ASP A 74 4.42 6.38 -14.45
N GLY A 75 4.34 6.85 -13.21
CA GLY A 75 5.47 6.83 -12.27
C GLY A 75 6.54 7.91 -12.42
N CYS A 76 6.41 8.85 -13.36
CA CYS A 76 7.34 9.96 -13.62
C CYS A 76 8.80 9.54 -13.91
N SER A 77 9.04 8.28 -14.28
CA SER A 77 10.40 7.77 -14.50
C SER A 77 11.08 8.44 -15.70
N GLY A 78 12.37 8.76 -15.54
CA GLY A 78 13.21 9.33 -16.61
C GLY A 78 12.81 10.75 -17.07
N GLN A 79 11.96 11.46 -16.32
CA GLN A 79 11.47 12.80 -16.67
C GLN A 79 11.72 13.82 -15.57
N SER A 80 11.62 15.11 -15.92
CA SER A 80 11.61 16.20 -14.95
C SER A 80 10.47 16.04 -13.95
N VAL A 81 10.67 16.53 -12.72
CA VAL A 81 9.66 16.45 -11.67
C VAL A 81 8.45 17.29 -12.08
N PRO A 82 7.22 16.73 -12.10
CA PRO A 82 6.02 17.49 -12.42
C PRO A 82 5.84 18.70 -11.51
N ASN A 83 5.32 19.80 -12.08
CA ASN A 83 5.02 20.97 -11.27
C ASN A 83 3.88 20.65 -10.30
N ILE A 84 4.11 20.90 -9.00
CA ILE A 84 3.14 20.65 -7.93
C ILE A 84 1.80 21.38 -8.11
N SER A 85 1.80 22.49 -8.86
CA SER A 85 0.60 23.26 -9.19
C SER A 85 -0.39 22.49 -10.07
N LEU A 86 0.03 21.38 -10.69
CA LEU A 86 -0.85 20.51 -11.48
C LEU A 86 -1.89 19.78 -10.62
N PHE A 87 -1.57 19.50 -9.35
CA PHE A 87 -2.47 18.76 -8.48
C PHE A 87 -3.59 19.67 -7.94
N ASN A 88 -4.69 19.78 -8.70
CA ASN A 88 -5.83 20.64 -8.38
C ASN A 88 -7.20 20.03 -8.75
N PRO A 89 -7.63 18.94 -8.10
CA PRO A 89 -8.94 18.34 -8.31
C PRO A 89 -10.07 19.21 -7.69
N TYR A 90 -10.49 20.25 -8.40
CA TYR A 90 -11.51 21.19 -7.91
C TYR A 90 -12.91 20.57 -7.64
N LEU A 91 -13.21 19.41 -8.24
CA LEU A 91 -14.43 18.62 -8.00
C LEU A 91 -14.16 17.32 -7.24
N LEU A 92 -13.10 17.28 -6.43
CA LEU A 92 -12.80 16.10 -5.62
C LEU A 92 -14.01 15.69 -4.77
N ASN A 93 -14.47 14.46 -4.96
CA ASN A 93 -15.60 13.90 -4.21
C ASN A 93 -15.36 12.40 -3.95
N THR A 94 -14.79 12.10 -2.78
CA THR A 94 -14.53 10.72 -2.35
C THR A 94 -15.80 9.94 -2.05
N ASP A 95 -16.90 10.60 -1.65
CA ASP A 95 -18.20 9.93 -1.46
C ASP A 95 -18.71 9.36 -2.81
N ASN A 96 -18.49 10.06 -3.92
CA ASN A 96 -18.82 9.55 -5.26
C ASN A 96 -17.96 8.35 -5.65
N TRP A 97 -16.66 8.36 -5.33
CA TRP A 97 -15.78 7.21 -5.58
C TRP A 97 -16.25 5.98 -4.82
N VAL A 98 -16.54 6.14 -3.52
CA VAL A 98 -16.97 5.04 -2.67
C VAL A 98 -18.36 4.55 -3.06
N GLN A 99 -19.29 5.45 -3.44
CA GLN A 99 -20.59 5.03 -3.96
C GLN A 99 -20.43 4.15 -5.21
N THR A 100 -19.54 4.52 -6.13
CA THR A 100 -19.23 3.70 -7.32
C THR A 100 -18.69 2.32 -6.93
N MET A 101 -17.85 2.23 -5.90
CA MET A 101 -17.32 0.95 -5.39
C MET A 101 -18.43 0.06 -4.80
N VAL A 102 -19.37 0.66 -4.06
CA VAL A 102 -20.54 -0.05 -3.53
C VAL A 102 -21.40 -0.60 -4.67
N ASP A 103 -21.68 0.22 -5.68
CA ASP A 103 -22.50 -0.16 -6.83
C ASP A 103 -21.82 -1.27 -7.66
N PHE A 104 -20.47 -1.29 -7.69
CA PHE A 104 -19.67 -2.36 -8.29
C PHE A 104 -19.65 -3.65 -7.44
N GLY A 105 -20.00 -3.58 -6.16
CA GLY A 105 -19.99 -4.71 -5.23
C GLY A 105 -18.67 -4.93 -4.49
N ALA A 106 -17.72 -3.99 -4.57
CA ALA A 106 -16.47 -4.06 -3.82
C ALA A 106 -16.71 -3.99 -2.32
N LYS A 107 -15.81 -4.63 -1.56
CA LYS A 107 -15.86 -4.71 -0.09
C LYS A 107 -14.69 -4.00 0.59
N TYR A 108 -13.62 -3.76 -0.16
CA TYR A 108 -12.48 -2.99 0.28
C TYR A 108 -11.95 -2.09 -0.83
N ALA A 109 -11.24 -1.03 -0.44
CA ALA A 109 -10.60 -0.13 -1.38
C ALA A 109 -9.24 0.34 -0.85
N VAL A 110 -8.25 0.41 -1.75
CA VAL A 110 -6.89 0.87 -1.47
C VAL A 110 -6.64 2.16 -2.24
N LEU A 111 -6.23 3.22 -1.54
CA LEU A 111 -5.87 4.50 -2.15
C LEU A 111 -4.35 4.67 -2.21
N VAL A 112 -3.84 5.15 -3.35
CA VAL A 112 -2.43 5.51 -3.53
C VAL A 112 -2.10 6.74 -2.71
N ALA A 113 -1.44 6.57 -1.56
CA ALA A 113 -0.94 7.67 -0.74
C ALA A 113 0.31 8.31 -1.33
N LYS A 114 1.17 7.50 -1.97
CA LYS A 114 2.36 7.94 -2.70
C LYS A 114 2.72 6.95 -3.80
N HIS A 115 2.82 7.44 -5.03
CA HIS A 115 3.31 6.69 -6.20
C HIS A 115 4.77 7.04 -6.54
N ALA A 116 5.33 6.44 -7.60
CA ALA A 116 6.74 6.57 -7.98
C ALA A 116 7.18 7.99 -8.33
N CYS A 117 6.25 8.91 -8.65
CA CYS A 117 6.58 10.33 -8.81
C CYS A 117 7.14 10.97 -7.52
N GLY A 118 6.83 10.41 -6.36
CA GLY A 118 7.22 10.93 -5.05
C GLY A 118 6.22 11.93 -4.46
N PHE A 119 5.15 12.30 -5.16
CA PHE A 119 4.17 13.24 -4.62
C PHE A 119 3.33 12.58 -3.51
N HIS A 120 3.45 13.13 -2.30
CA HIS A 120 2.78 12.61 -1.11
C HIS A 120 1.40 13.27 -0.94
N MET A 121 0.34 12.46 -1.00
CA MET A 121 -1.04 12.95 -1.04
C MET A 121 -1.65 13.29 0.32
N ALA A 122 -0.98 12.89 1.40
CA ALA A 122 -1.36 13.25 2.74
C ALA A 122 -0.64 14.53 3.20
N PRO A 123 -1.25 15.31 4.10
CA PRO A 123 -0.52 16.33 4.84
C PRO A 123 0.65 15.71 5.62
N THR A 124 1.86 16.21 5.44
CA THR A 124 3.09 15.68 6.07
C THR A 124 3.89 16.77 6.76
N ASP A 125 4.45 16.44 7.92
CA ASP A 125 5.32 17.30 8.71
C ASP A 125 6.81 16.94 8.55
N VAL A 126 7.10 15.95 7.69
CA VAL A 126 8.45 15.42 7.47
C VAL A 126 9.39 16.52 7.00
N LYS A 127 10.56 16.62 7.66
CA LYS A 127 11.69 17.43 7.24
C LYS A 127 12.93 16.55 7.12
N PHE A 128 13.82 16.89 6.20
CA PHE A 128 15.03 16.11 5.94
C PHE A 128 16.19 16.99 5.47
N PRO A 129 17.46 16.55 5.67
CA PRO A 129 18.62 17.29 5.21
C PRO A 129 18.89 17.04 3.71
N LEU A 130 19.22 18.10 2.96
CA LEU A 130 19.74 17.98 1.60
C LEU A 130 21.21 17.55 1.61
N SER A 131 21.62 16.79 0.61
CA SER A 131 23.02 16.42 0.39
C SER A 131 23.69 17.33 -0.66
N PRO A 132 24.95 17.78 -0.46
CA PRO A 132 25.80 17.58 0.71
C PRO A 132 25.65 18.67 1.78
N SER A 133 24.79 19.67 1.55
CA SER A 133 24.73 20.89 2.38
C SER A 133 24.31 20.67 3.84
N GLY A 134 23.57 19.60 4.13
CA GLY A 134 22.93 19.37 5.42
C GLY A 134 21.73 20.29 5.70
N GLN A 135 21.33 21.14 4.74
CA GLN A 135 20.21 22.07 4.93
C GLN A 135 18.90 21.28 5.13
N MET A 136 18.25 21.50 6.28
CA MET A 136 16.93 20.93 6.55
C MET A 136 15.86 21.62 5.70
N ILE A 137 15.13 20.83 4.93
CA ILE A 137 13.96 21.28 4.15
C ILE A 137 12.73 20.43 4.51
N PRO A 138 11.50 20.98 4.39
CA PRO A 138 10.30 20.16 4.45
C PRO A 138 10.16 19.25 3.22
N TYR A 139 9.43 18.14 3.36
CA TYR A 139 8.93 17.35 2.24
C TYR A 139 7.88 18.16 1.47
N ASN A 140 8.36 19.11 0.67
CA ASN A 140 7.53 20.08 -0.04
C ASN A 140 6.95 19.58 -1.36
N TYR A 141 7.22 18.33 -1.73
CA TYR A 141 6.53 17.65 -2.83
C TYR A 141 5.33 16.86 -2.32
N SER A 142 4.42 17.57 -1.64
CA SER A 142 3.24 17.01 -0.97
C SER A 142 2.02 17.91 -1.13
N ILE A 143 0.85 17.38 -0.77
CA ILE A 143 -0.42 18.13 -0.88
C ILE A 143 -0.39 19.48 -0.13
N ASN A 144 0.40 19.62 0.94
CA ASN A 144 0.57 20.87 1.70
C ASN A 144 1.04 22.06 0.85
N TYR A 145 1.71 21.78 -0.28
CA TYR A 145 2.33 22.76 -1.16
C TYR A 145 1.67 22.82 -2.55
N SER A 146 0.55 22.11 -2.72
CA SER A 146 -0.28 22.14 -3.92
C SER A 146 -1.44 23.16 -3.78
N PRO A 147 -2.18 23.44 -4.87
CA PRO A 147 -3.46 24.17 -4.79
C PRO A 147 -4.48 23.58 -3.82
N MET A 148 -4.36 22.29 -3.48
CA MET A 148 -5.19 21.59 -2.50
C MET A 148 -4.70 21.74 -1.05
N LYS A 149 -3.84 22.73 -0.75
CA LYS A 149 -3.35 22.97 0.61
C LYS A 149 -4.51 23.07 1.61
N GLY A 150 -4.42 22.31 2.69
CA GLY A 150 -5.45 22.24 3.74
C GLY A 150 -6.51 21.17 3.51
N VAL A 151 -6.50 20.49 2.36
CA VAL A 151 -7.32 19.31 2.09
C VAL A 151 -6.52 18.05 2.42
N ASP A 152 -7.17 17.10 3.09
CA ASP A 152 -6.64 15.76 3.32
C ASP A 152 -7.50 14.74 2.54
N VAL A 153 -6.95 14.28 1.41
CA VAL A 153 -7.66 13.36 0.51
C VAL A 153 -7.78 11.97 1.13
N LEU A 154 -6.79 11.55 1.91
CA LEU A 154 -6.79 10.23 2.55
C LEU A 154 -7.84 10.18 3.67
N ASP A 155 -7.94 11.23 4.49
CA ASP A 155 -8.97 11.33 5.52
C ASP A 155 -10.38 11.39 4.91
N ASN A 156 -10.57 12.20 3.87
CA ASN A 156 -11.84 12.25 3.15
C ASN A 156 -12.23 10.87 2.59
N PHE A 157 -11.27 10.15 2.00
CA PHE A 157 -11.49 8.80 1.49
C PHE A 157 -11.87 7.81 2.60
N VAL A 158 -11.11 7.76 3.70
CA VAL A 158 -11.40 6.87 4.83
C VAL A 158 -12.78 7.14 5.39
N LYS A 159 -13.13 8.41 5.64
CA LYS A 159 -14.48 8.80 6.10
C LYS A 159 -15.58 8.38 5.14
N SER A 160 -15.33 8.47 3.83
CA SER A 160 -16.29 8.05 2.81
C SER A 160 -16.50 6.54 2.85
N CYS A 161 -15.42 5.77 2.96
CA CYS A 161 -15.45 4.32 3.10
C CYS A 161 -16.17 3.88 4.39
N GLU A 162 -15.90 4.53 5.51
CA GLU A 162 -16.57 4.26 6.79
C GLU A 162 -18.09 4.43 6.71
N LYS A 163 -18.59 5.50 6.06
CA LYS A 163 -20.03 5.73 5.84
C LYS A 163 -20.71 4.58 5.09
N LYS A 164 -19.95 3.87 4.24
CA LYS A 164 -20.46 2.82 3.34
C LYS A 164 -19.97 1.42 3.71
N GLN A 165 -19.30 1.29 4.85
CA GLN A 165 -18.75 0.03 5.35
C GLN A 165 -17.79 -0.65 4.36
N ILE A 166 -17.05 0.15 3.58
CA ILE A 166 -15.94 -0.32 2.75
C ILE A 166 -14.69 -0.35 3.61
N ARG A 167 -13.98 -1.48 3.60
CA ARG A 167 -12.68 -1.61 4.26
C ARG A 167 -11.63 -0.78 3.56
N THR A 168 -10.67 -0.26 4.31
CA THR A 168 -9.74 0.76 3.79
C THR A 168 -8.31 0.29 3.84
N GLY A 169 -7.57 0.51 2.77
CA GLY A 169 -6.13 0.33 2.74
C GLY A 169 -5.42 1.49 2.07
N PHE A 170 -4.09 1.50 2.23
CA PHE A 170 -3.24 2.44 1.53
C PHE A 170 -2.10 1.76 0.81
N TYR A 171 -1.83 2.31 -0.38
CA TYR A 171 -0.67 2.02 -1.17
C TYR A 171 0.41 3.05 -0.91
N TYR A 172 1.64 2.59 -0.77
CA TYR A 172 2.82 3.44 -0.67
C TYR A 172 4.02 2.74 -1.30
N THR A 173 4.61 3.35 -2.34
CA THR A 173 5.86 2.82 -2.89
C THR A 173 7.07 3.22 -2.03
N VAL A 174 7.86 2.20 -1.70
CA VAL A 174 9.12 2.32 -0.98
C VAL A 174 10.30 2.34 -1.95
N VAL A 175 10.15 1.71 -3.12
CA VAL A 175 11.26 1.44 -4.04
C VAL A 175 11.53 2.58 -5.02
N ASP A 176 10.53 3.37 -5.38
CA ASP A 176 10.71 4.44 -6.38
C ASP A 176 10.26 5.80 -5.87
N ASN A 177 11.04 6.82 -6.21
CA ASN A 177 10.71 8.22 -5.94
C ASN A 177 11.46 9.14 -6.90
N ASN A 178 10.78 9.58 -7.97
CA ASN A 178 11.38 10.45 -8.98
C ASN A 178 11.87 11.76 -8.36
N TRP A 179 11.09 12.41 -7.48
CA TRP A 179 11.50 13.68 -6.86
C TRP A 179 12.80 13.57 -6.04
N LEU A 180 12.98 12.45 -5.35
CA LEU A 180 14.17 12.15 -4.55
C LEU A 180 15.26 11.37 -5.31
N ASN A 181 15.11 11.20 -6.63
CA ASN A 181 16.03 10.45 -7.49
C ASN A 181 16.30 9.02 -6.98
N VAL A 182 15.23 8.31 -6.59
CA VAL A 182 15.28 6.91 -6.14
C VAL A 182 14.68 6.01 -7.19
N GLU A 183 15.41 4.94 -7.52
CA GLU A 183 14.96 3.85 -8.38
C GLU A 183 15.39 2.51 -7.77
N ASN A 184 14.50 1.51 -7.80
CA ASN A 184 14.78 0.15 -7.29
C ASN A 184 15.29 0.14 -5.83
N GLY A 185 14.77 1.05 -5.01
CA GLY A 185 15.08 1.18 -3.59
C GLY A 185 16.38 1.93 -3.29
N LEU A 186 17.06 2.46 -4.31
CA LEU A 186 18.37 3.11 -4.19
C LEU A 186 18.32 4.56 -4.68
N VAL A 187 18.86 5.47 -3.87
CA VAL A 187 19.20 6.84 -4.30
C VAL A 187 20.30 6.73 -5.36
N GLN A 188 20.01 7.25 -6.56
CA GLN A 188 20.87 7.06 -7.72
C GLN A 188 22.04 8.05 -7.71
N ASN A 189 23.24 7.56 -8.01
CA ASN A 189 24.42 8.42 -8.20
C ASN A 189 24.52 8.90 -9.66
N ARG A 190 23.66 9.85 -10.03
CA ARG A 190 23.59 10.42 -11.39
C ARG A 190 23.24 11.91 -11.35
N THR A 191 23.41 12.59 -12.48
CA THR A 191 22.98 13.98 -12.64
C THR A 191 21.48 14.11 -12.38
N LEU A 192 21.11 15.02 -11.49
CA LEU A 192 19.71 15.29 -11.17
C LEU A 192 18.97 15.86 -12.38
N GLN A 193 17.76 15.35 -12.59
CA GLN A 193 16.79 15.96 -13.49
C GLN A 193 16.20 17.24 -12.89
N PRO A 194 15.67 18.15 -13.72
CA PRO A 194 15.03 19.37 -13.23
C PRO A 194 13.95 19.09 -12.17
N GLY A 195 14.08 19.76 -11.03
CA GLY A 195 13.17 19.66 -9.89
C GLY A 195 13.48 18.53 -8.90
N GLN A 196 14.38 17.59 -9.23
CA GLN A 196 14.83 16.59 -8.26
C GLN A 196 15.71 17.22 -7.18
N VAL A 197 15.76 16.56 -6.02
CA VAL A 197 16.64 16.97 -4.91
C VAL A 197 17.61 15.85 -4.56
N ASN A 198 18.82 16.25 -4.16
CA ASN A 198 19.86 15.31 -3.77
C ASN A 198 19.77 14.98 -2.28
N ILE A 199 19.77 13.70 -1.94
CA ILE A 199 19.74 13.19 -0.57
C ILE A 199 20.68 11.99 -0.43
N THR A 200 20.87 11.50 0.79
CA THR A 200 21.55 10.21 1.05
C THR A 200 20.53 9.08 1.12
N GLN A 201 20.98 7.83 0.96
CA GLN A 201 20.11 6.65 1.16
C GLN A 201 19.50 6.63 2.57
N GLU A 202 20.31 6.91 3.60
CA GLU A 202 19.83 7.00 4.98
C GLU A 202 18.72 8.05 5.14
N THR A 203 18.87 9.19 4.47
CA THR A 203 17.84 10.24 4.46
C THR A 203 16.55 9.73 3.82
N TYR A 204 16.64 9.01 2.70
CA TYR A 204 15.47 8.42 2.05
C TYR A 204 14.75 7.41 2.95
N ASP A 205 15.50 6.47 3.55
CA ASP A 205 14.95 5.46 4.45
C ASP A 205 14.23 6.13 5.64
N ASN A 206 14.81 7.20 6.21
CA ASN A 206 14.20 7.98 7.29
C ASN A 206 12.93 8.73 6.86
N ILE A 207 12.89 9.27 5.64
CA ILE A 207 11.68 9.89 5.07
C ILE A 207 10.57 8.84 4.96
N VAL A 208 10.90 7.65 4.42
CA VAL A 208 9.94 6.55 4.26
C VAL A 208 9.33 6.17 5.59
N LEU A 209 10.15 5.93 6.62
CA LEU A 209 9.65 5.51 7.93
C LEU A 209 8.79 6.58 8.61
N GLN A 210 9.12 7.86 8.45
CA GLN A 210 8.31 8.95 8.99
C GLN A 210 6.97 9.06 8.25
N GLN A 211 6.94 9.02 6.92
CA GLN A 211 5.69 9.07 6.15
C GLN A 211 4.79 7.85 6.40
N LEU A 212 5.37 6.64 6.48
CA LEU A 212 4.62 5.44 6.86
C LEU A 212 4.03 5.57 8.26
N ARG A 213 4.78 6.14 9.23
CA ARG A 213 4.27 6.41 10.57
C ARG A 213 3.08 7.38 10.53
N GLU A 214 3.17 8.46 9.77
CA GLU A 214 2.07 9.42 9.62
C GLU A 214 0.82 8.72 9.05
N ILE A 215 0.97 8.00 7.93
CA ILE A 215 -0.15 7.32 7.28
C ILE A 215 -0.76 6.22 8.17
N TRP A 216 0.07 5.43 8.86
CA TRP A 216 -0.43 4.32 9.67
C TRP A 216 -0.92 4.73 11.06
N SER A 217 -0.74 5.98 11.48
CA SER A 217 -1.24 6.45 12.79
C SER A 217 -2.39 7.44 12.70
N ARG A 218 -2.54 8.18 11.59
CA ARG A 218 -3.50 9.28 11.47
C ARG A 218 -4.87 8.88 10.93
N TYR A 219 -4.95 7.78 10.17
CA TYR A 219 -6.12 7.44 9.35
C TYR A 219 -6.92 6.24 9.87
N GLY A 220 -6.86 5.98 11.17
CA GLY A 220 -7.61 4.89 11.80
C GLY A 220 -7.04 3.51 11.51
N ILE A 221 -7.92 2.51 11.42
CA ILE A 221 -7.56 1.11 11.19
C ILE A 221 -7.53 0.85 9.68
N LEU A 222 -6.39 0.37 9.19
CA LEU A 222 -6.21 -0.05 7.81
C LEU A 222 -6.32 -1.58 7.74
N ASP A 223 -7.10 -2.06 6.79
CA ASP A 223 -7.30 -3.49 6.50
C ASP A 223 -6.20 -4.01 5.56
N GLU A 224 -5.69 -3.16 4.66
CA GLU A 224 -4.67 -3.55 3.68
C GLU A 224 -3.57 -2.47 3.55
N ILE A 225 -2.32 -2.93 3.55
CA ILE A 225 -1.15 -2.09 3.27
C ILE A 225 -0.47 -2.65 2.03
N TRP A 226 -0.29 -1.81 1.02
CA TRP A 226 0.20 -2.23 -0.29
C TRP A 226 1.60 -1.69 -0.56
N PHE A 227 2.58 -2.60 -0.53
CA PHE A 227 3.99 -2.32 -0.86
C PHE A 227 4.25 -2.64 -2.33
N ASP A 228 4.00 -1.69 -3.23
CA ASP A 228 4.37 -1.88 -4.62
C ASP A 228 5.88 -1.94 -4.82
N GLY A 229 6.32 -2.92 -5.62
CA GLY A 229 7.72 -3.32 -5.74
C GLY A 229 8.35 -3.85 -4.45
N GLY A 230 7.59 -3.99 -3.36
CA GLY A 230 8.06 -4.48 -2.07
C GLY A 230 8.80 -3.43 -1.24
N TYR A 231 9.85 -3.85 -0.56
CA TYR A 231 10.62 -3.04 0.38
C TYR A 231 12.11 -3.41 0.31
N THR A 232 12.99 -2.51 0.78
CA THR A 232 14.45 -2.75 0.80
C THR A 232 14.89 -3.53 2.02
N SER A 233 16.05 -4.20 1.94
CA SER A 233 16.63 -4.93 3.07
C SER A 233 16.89 -4.04 4.29
N THR A 234 17.30 -2.77 4.06
CA THR A 234 17.52 -1.79 5.12
C THR A 234 16.24 -1.41 5.84
N LEU A 235 15.12 -1.34 5.11
CA LEU A 235 13.81 -0.98 5.65
C LEU A 235 13.03 -2.15 6.24
N LYS A 236 13.42 -3.40 5.97
CA LYS A 236 12.72 -4.60 6.44
C LYS A 236 12.41 -4.55 7.95
N ASN A 237 13.43 -4.54 8.81
CA ASN A 237 13.21 -4.59 10.26
C ASN A 237 12.49 -3.35 10.83
N PRO A 238 12.83 -2.12 10.40
CA PRO A 238 12.08 -0.92 10.81
C PRO A 238 10.60 -0.96 10.39
N ILE A 239 10.30 -1.39 9.15
CA ILE A 239 8.92 -1.54 8.66
C ILE A 239 8.18 -2.61 9.45
N THR A 240 8.78 -3.78 9.69
CA THR A 240 8.18 -4.84 10.52
C THR A 240 7.78 -4.31 11.89
N THR A 241 8.70 -3.60 12.54
CA THR A 241 8.46 -3.01 13.87
C THR A 241 7.36 -1.96 13.83
N LEU A 242 7.37 -1.08 12.84
CA LEU A 242 6.38 -0.01 12.70
C LEU A 242 4.98 -0.58 12.42
N LEU A 243 4.89 -1.56 11.52
CA LEU A 243 3.65 -2.23 11.13
C LEU A 243 3.05 -2.98 12.32
N ALA A 244 3.85 -3.77 13.04
CA ALA A 244 3.38 -4.49 14.23
C ALA A 244 2.86 -3.56 15.33
N ASN A 245 3.41 -2.34 15.45
CA ASN A 245 2.99 -1.38 16.46
C ASN A 245 1.73 -0.59 16.06
N LEU A 246 1.58 -0.26 14.78
CA LEU A 246 0.54 0.66 14.33
C LEU A 246 -0.66 -0.03 13.66
N GLN A 247 -0.42 -1.10 12.90
CA GLN A 247 -1.43 -1.80 12.09
C GLN A 247 -1.21 -3.32 12.09
N PRO A 248 -1.11 -4.00 13.26
CA PRO A 248 -0.80 -5.43 13.33
C PRO A 248 -1.84 -6.33 12.64
N GLN A 249 -3.08 -5.85 12.50
CA GLN A 249 -4.18 -6.55 11.86
C GLN A 249 -4.19 -6.44 10.33
N ALA A 250 -3.43 -5.51 9.74
CA ALA A 250 -3.49 -5.29 8.30
C ALA A 250 -2.90 -6.48 7.54
N VAL A 251 -3.56 -6.88 6.44
CA VAL A 251 -2.87 -7.70 5.44
C VAL A 251 -1.87 -6.82 4.69
N ALA A 252 -0.73 -7.41 4.32
CA ALA A 252 0.33 -6.68 3.65
C ALA A 252 0.60 -7.27 2.27
N PHE A 253 0.18 -6.57 1.22
CA PHE A 253 0.47 -6.94 -0.16
C PHE A 253 1.95 -6.76 -0.44
N ASN A 254 2.60 -7.81 -0.99
CA ASN A 254 4.06 -7.93 -1.08
C ASN A 254 4.79 -7.75 0.28
N GLY A 255 4.09 -8.03 1.37
CA GLY A 255 4.58 -7.86 2.74
C GLY A 255 5.23 -9.10 3.35
N TYR A 256 5.56 -10.12 2.55
CA TYR A 256 6.24 -11.32 3.06
C TYR A 256 7.53 -10.91 3.78
N GLY A 257 7.75 -11.38 5.01
CA GLY A 257 8.92 -11.05 5.82
C GLY A 257 8.83 -9.74 6.64
N VAL A 258 7.80 -8.92 6.43
CA VAL A 258 7.51 -7.73 7.27
C VAL A 258 6.18 -7.78 7.99
N SER A 259 5.24 -8.62 7.54
CA SER A 259 3.94 -8.82 8.17
C SER A 259 3.72 -10.30 8.48
N PRO A 260 3.01 -10.64 9.58
CA PRO A 260 2.50 -11.99 9.80
C PRO A 260 1.31 -12.35 8.88
N ASN A 261 0.77 -11.37 8.14
CA ASN A 261 -0.41 -11.48 7.27
C ASN A 261 -0.08 -11.10 5.81
N PRO A 262 0.95 -11.69 5.16
CA PRO A 262 1.30 -11.30 3.80
C PRO A 262 0.26 -11.79 2.79
N VAL A 263 -0.02 -10.98 1.78
CA VAL A 263 -0.75 -11.40 0.57
C VAL A 263 0.14 -11.12 -0.65
N ARG A 264 -0.02 -11.90 -1.72
CA ARG A 264 0.89 -11.88 -2.85
C ARG A 264 0.27 -11.37 -4.13
N TRP A 265 1.14 -10.79 -4.95
CA TRP A 265 0.83 -10.57 -6.34
C TRP A 265 0.66 -11.91 -7.09
N ILE A 266 -0.21 -11.90 -8.10
CA ILE A 266 -0.48 -13.08 -8.93
C ILE A 266 0.54 -13.28 -10.06
N GLY A 267 1.47 -12.34 -10.23
CA GLY A 267 2.50 -12.36 -11.28
C GLY A 267 2.10 -11.66 -12.59
N THR A 268 0.93 -11.02 -12.64
CA THR A 268 0.46 -10.26 -13.80
C THR A 268 -0.54 -9.17 -13.41
N GLU A 269 -0.67 -8.15 -14.25
CA GLU A 269 -1.68 -7.07 -14.15
C GLU A 269 -2.82 -7.23 -15.14
N MET A 270 -2.85 -8.33 -15.90
CA MET A 270 -3.90 -8.61 -16.90
C MET A 270 -5.24 -9.04 -16.29
N GLY A 271 -5.33 -9.12 -14.96
CA GLY A 271 -6.54 -9.54 -14.25
C GLY A 271 -6.87 -11.03 -14.35
N VAL A 272 -5.90 -11.88 -14.74
CA VAL A 272 -6.08 -13.33 -14.88
C VAL A 272 -5.03 -14.06 -14.05
N ALA A 273 -5.48 -14.79 -13.03
CA ALA A 273 -4.61 -15.64 -12.22
C ALA A 273 -4.21 -16.92 -12.99
N PRO A 274 -3.01 -17.49 -12.73
CA PRO A 274 -2.64 -18.80 -13.25
C PRO A 274 -3.63 -19.89 -12.83
N ASP A 275 -3.76 -20.97 -13.60
CA ASP A 275 -4.52 -22.17 -13.22
C ASP A 275 -3.60 -23.40 -13.36
N PRO A 276 -3.28 -24.14 -12.27
CA PRO A 276 -3.79 -23.98 -10.91
C PRO A 276 -3.18 -22.78 -10.14
N ASN A 277 -3.95 -22.23 -9.19
CA ASN A 277 -3.51 -21.18 -8.27
C ASN A 277 -3.59 -21.65 -6.81
N TRP A 278 -2.45 -21.91 -6.18
CA TRP A 278 -2.40 -22.34 -4.78
C TRP A 278 -2.12 -21.16 -3.84
N SER A 279 -2.93 -21.06 -2.78
CA SER A 279 -2.77 -20.05 -1.71
C SER A 279 -1.70 -20.42 -0.68
N THR A 280 -1.27 -21.69 -0.62
CA THR A 280 -0.25 -22.17 0.33
C THR A 280 1.13 -21.60 0.03
N GLY A 281 1.38 -21.19 -1.23
CA GLY A 281 2.56 -20.45 -1.66
C GLY A 281 3.88 -21.22 -1.53
N ILE A 282 4.56 -21.48 -2.66
CA ILE A 282 5.87 -22.17 -2.70
C ILE A 282 6.99 -21.26 -3.22
N THR A 283 6.71 -19.97 -3.38
CA THR A 283 7.58 -19.00 -4.04
C THR A 283 7.79 -17.78 -3.14
N ASN A 284 8.94 -17.10 -3.31
CA ASN A 284 9.38 -15.98 -2.47
C ASN A 284 8.45 -14.75 -2.49
N ASP A 285 7.48 -14.74 -3.40
CA ASP A 285 6.48 -13.70 -3.58
C ASP A 285 5.18 -13.95 -2.79
N GLY A 286 4.96 -15.14 -2.21
CA GLY A 286 3.97 -15.33 -1.15
C GLY A 286 3.78 -16.74 -0.60
N GLY A 287 3.19 -16.78 0.59
CA GLY A 287 3.24 -17.93 1.48
C GLY A 287 4.44 -17.83 2.44
N ASP A 288 4.43 -18.62 3.51
CA ASP A 288 5.65 -18.86 4.28
C ASP A 288 6.39 -20.02 3.59
N PRO A 289 7.63 -19.85 3.10
CA PRO A 289 8.38 -20.93 2.45
C PRO A 289 8.73 -22.07 3.42
N ASN A 290 8.59 -21.84 4.73
CA ASN A 290 8.67 -22.87 5.77
C ASN A 290 7.29 -23.42 6.13
N SER A 291 6.22 -22.87 5.54
CA SER A 291 4.90 -23.43 5.69
C SER A 291 4.86 -24.79 5.00
N PRO A 292 4.24 -25.77 5.62
CA PRO A 292 4.15 -27.07 5.01
C PRO A 292 3.19 -27.04 3.80
N ILE A 293 3.65 -27.68 2.72
CA ILE A 293 2.96 -27.88 1.43
C ILE A 293 2.08 -29.10 1.52
#